data_AF-A0A3L7PZB8-F1
#
_entry.id   AF-A0A3L7PZB8-F1
#
_cell.length_a   1.000
_cell.length_b   1.000
_cell.length_c   1.000
_cell.angle_alpha   90.00
_cell.angle_beta   90.00
_cell.angle_gamma   90.00
#
_symmetry.space_group_name_H-M   'P 1'
#
loop_
_entity.id
_entity.type
_entity.pdbx_description
1 polymer ?
#
loop_
_entity_poly.entity_id
_entity_poly.type
_entity_poly.pdbx_seq_one_letter_code
_entity_poly.pdbx_strand_id
1 'polypeptide(L)'
;MTVHTIPDEAPRMPDQQLRIDRCVCHDVTFERALEVAKSRSLSLDQLADELGCTTGCGSCEPYLRRCLATGQVVFHEIIED
;
A
#
# COMPACT_ATOMS: atom_id res chain seq x y z
N MET A 1 25.35 32.26 34.24
CA MET A 1 25.07 32.18 32.79
C MET A 1 25.12 30.71 32.41
N THR A 2 24.00 30.01 32.56
CA THR A 2 23.94 28.56 32.33
C THR A 2 23.51 28.35 30.89
N VAL A 3 24.46 27.97 30.02
CA VAL A 3 24.16 27.61 28.65
C VAL A 3 23.40 26.29 28.68
N HIS A 4 22.13 26.32 28.27
CA HIS A 4 21.36 25.11 28.03
C HIS A 4 21.77 24.62 26.64
N THR A 5 22.75 23.73 26.57
CA THR A 5 23.07 23.00 25.35
C THR A 5 22.02 21.91 25.19
N ILE A 6 21.02 22.16 24.34
CA ILE A 6 20.11 21.13 23.85
C ILE A 6 20.86 20.39 22.73
N PRO A 7 20.97 19.04 22.76
CA PRO A 7 21.61 18.30 21.69
C PRO A 7 20.84 18.44 20.36
N ASP A 8 21.54 18.99 19.37
CA ASP A 8 21.17 19.23 17.98
C ASP A 8 21.20 17.92 17.16
N GLU A 9 20.41 16.91 17.51
CA GLU A 9 20.33 15.68 16.71
C GLU A 9 18.90 15.13 16.66
N ALA A 10 17.98 15.94 16.13
CA ALA A 10 16.72 15.42 15.61
C ALA A 10 17.02 14.63 14.31
N PRO A 11 16.65 13.33 14.23
CA PRO A 11 16.89 12.53 13.03
C PRO A 11 16.19 13.18 11.83
N ARG A 12 16.94 13.31 10.73
CA ARG A 12 16.49 13.83 9.44
C ARG A 12 15.28 13.03 8.99
N MET A 13 14.18 13.74 8.74
CA MET A 13 12.92 13.21 8.24
C MET A 13 13.19 12.29 7.04
N PRO A 14 12.88 10.99 7.11
CA PRO A 14 12.98 10.12 5.96
C PRO A 14 11.84 10.52 5.02
N ASP A 15 12.17 10.71 3.74
CA ASP A 15 11.28 10.54 2.60
C ASP A 15 9.78 10.84 2.82
N GLN A 16 9.30 11.93 2.21
CA GLN A 16 7.91 11.99 1.73
C GLN A 16 7.71 10.97 0.58
N GLN A 17 8.05 9.71 0.81
CA GLN A 17 7.81 8.61 -0.11
C GLN A 17 6.30 8.41 -0.10
N LEU A 18 5.65 8.83 -1.18
CA LEU A 18 4.33 8.33 -1.52
C LEU A 18 4.41 6.79 -1.39
N ARG A 19 3.71 6.21 -0.43
CA ARG A 19 3.74 4.76 -0.18
C ARG A 19 2.32 4.25 -0.30
N ILE A 20 2.10 3.44 -1.32
CA ILE A 20 0.83 2.81 -1.61
C ILE A 20 1.02 1.31 -1.35
N ASP A 21 0.78 0.91 -0.10
CA ASP A 21 0.77 -0.51 0.32
C ASP A 21 -0.62 -1.05 0.63
N ARG A 22 -1.65 -0.19 0.58
CA ARG A 22 -3.01 -0.55 0.97
C ARG A 22 -4.07 0.23 0.21
N CYS A 23 -5.25 -0.37 0.13
CA CYS A 23 -6.47 0.31 -0.21
C CYS A 23 -6.91 1.18 0.97
N VAL A 24 -6.98 2.50 0.76
CA VAL A 24 -7.41 3.46 1.80
C VAL A 24 -8.92 3.41 2.08
N CYS A 25 -9.74 2.93 1.14
CA CYS A 25 -11.19 2.84 1.34
C CYS A 25 -11.60 1.73 2.30
N HIS A 26 -10.91 0.59 2.25
CA HIS A 26 -11.23 -0.60 3.04
C HIS A 26 -10.14 -0.96 4.06
N ASP A 27 -9.09 -0.14 4.16
CA ASP A 27 -7.87 -0.37 4.96
C ASP A 27 -7.25 -1.77 4.77
N VAL A 28 -7.29 -2.28 3.54
CA VAL A 28 -6.75 -3.60 3.19
C VAL A 28 -5.38 -3.46 2.55
N THR A 29 -4.36 -4.11 3.13
CA THR A 29 -3.00 -4.12 2.56
C THR A 29 -2.92 -5.02 1.33
N PHE A 30 -2.07 -4.64 0.38
CA PHE A 30 -1.80 -5.43 -0.82
C PHE A 30 -1.11 -6.76 -0.48
N GLU A 31 -0.31 -6.81 0.59
CA GLU A 31 0.24 -8.05 1.15
C GLU A 31 -0.89 -9.03 1.48
N ARG A 32 -1.87 -8.57 2.26
CA ARG A 32 -2.99 -9.40 2.68
C ARG A 32 -3.83 -9.85 1.48
N ALA A 33 -4.09 -8.95 0.56
CA ALA A 33 -4.76 -9.23 -0.70
C ALA A 33 -4.02 -10.32 -1.52
N LEU A 34 -2.70 -10.21 -1.66
CA LEU A 34 -1.89 -11.17 -2.39
C LEU A 34 -1.85 -12.54 -1.70
N GLU A 35 -1.76 -12.58 -0.36
CA GLU A 35 -1.82 -13.83 0.40
C GLU A 35 -3.15 -14.55 0.22
N VAL A 36 -4.27 -13.83 0.30
CA VAL A 36 -5.61 -14.39 0.09
C VAL A 36 -5.75 -14.88 -1.35
N ALA A 37 -5.33 -14.06 -2.32
CA ALA A 37 -5.34 -14.43 -3.74
C ALA A 37 -4.53 -15.70 -4.00
N LYS A 38 -3.33 -15.85 -3.41
CA LYS A 38 -2.49 -17.04 -3.57
C LYS A 38 -3.04 -18.25 -2.84
N SER A 39 -3.55 -18.07 -1.62
CA SER A 39 -4.07 -19.17 -0.81
C SER A 39 -5.33 -19.78 -1.40
N ARG A 40 -6.14 -18.98 -2.10
CA ARG A 40 -7.43 -19.40 -2.68
C ARG A 40 -7.44 -19.40 -4.21
N SER A 41 -6.29 -19.10 -4.84
CA SER A 41 -6.14 -18.93 -6.29
C SER A 41 -7.20 -18.01 -6.89
N LEU A 42 -7.44 -16.86 -6.25
CA LEU A 42 -8.47 -15.90 -6.66
C LEU A 42 -7.97 -14.96 -7.75
N SER A 43 -8.85 -14.66 -8.69
CA SER A 43 -8.69 -13.58 -9.67
C SER A 43 -8.97 -12.22 -9.03
N LEU A 44 -8.56 -11.13 -9.69
CA LEU A 44 -8.80 -9.76 -9.21
C LEU A 44 -10.28 -9.48 -8.90
N ASP A 45 -11.19 -9.95 -9.77
CA ASP A 45 -12.63 -9.80 -9.61
C ASP A 45 -13.17 -10.52 -8.37
N GLN A 46 -12.72 -11.76 -8.14
CA GLN A 46 -13.08 -12.53 -6.94
C GLN A 46 -12.49 -11.92 -5.67
N LEU A 47 -11.29 -11.37 -5.78
CA LEU A 47 -10.63 -10.68 -4.68
C LEU A 47 -11.36 -9.36 -4.33
N ALA A 48 -11.89 -8.67 -5.34
CA ALA A 48 -12.69 -7.47 -5.18
C ALA A 48 -14.03 -7.78 -4.49
N ASP A 49 -14.69 -8.89 -4.84
CA ASP A 49 -15.91 -9.35 -4.17
C ASP A 49 -15.63 -9.76 -2.71
N GLU A 50 -14.50 -10.45 -2.46
CA GLU A 50 -14.18 -11.00 -1.15
C GLU A 50 -13.61 -9.96 -0.16
N LEU A 51 -12.79 -9.01 -0.63
CA LEU A 51 -12.18 -7.97 0.21
C LEU A 51 -12.86 -6.61 0.09
N GLY A 52 -13.79 -6.44 -0.85
CA GLY A 52 -14.41 -5.15 -1.19
C GLY A 52 -13.44 -4.15 -1.85
N CYS A 53 -12.16 -4.50 -2.04
CA CYS A 53 -11.21 -3.66 -2.75
C CYS A 53 -11.69 -3.44 -4.20
N THR A 54 -11.32 -2.31 -4.80
CA THR A 54 -11.76 -1.86 -6.15
C THR A 54 -13.25 -1.46 -6.29
N THR A 55 -14.12 -1.73 -5.31
CA THR A 55 -15.54 -1.34 -5.37
C THR A 55 -15.82 0.11 -4.92
N GLY A 56 -14.92 0.72 -4.15
CA GLY A 56 -15.06 2.08 -3.62
C GLY A 56 -14.53 3.18 -4.55
N CYS A 57 -13.25 3.54 -4.40
CA CYS A 57 -12.61 4.58 -5.21
C CYS A 57 -12.02 4.08 -6.54
N GLY A 58 -11.88 2.76 -6.71
CA GLY A 58 -11.19 2.16 -7.86
C GLY A 58 -9.67 2.36 -7.90
N SER A 59 -9.09 3.29 -7.14
CA SER A 59 -7.66 3.63 -7.24
C SER A 59 -6.72 2.48 -6.86
N CYS A 60 -7.16 1.49 -6.07
CA CYS A 60 -6.36 0.34 -5.70
C CYS A 60 -6.32 -0.77 -6.78
N GLU A 61 -7.18 -0.72 -7.79
CA GLU A 61 -7.31 -1.73 -8.85
C GLU A 61 -6.04 -1.93 -9.69
N PRO A 62 -5.44 -0.87 -10.28
CA PRO A 62 -4.23 -1.05 -11.09
C PRO A 62 -3.08 -1.62 -10.26
N TYR A 63 -2.96 -1.22 -8.98
CA TYR A 63 -1.97 -1.78 -8.06
C TYR A 63 -2.22 -3.26 -7.80
N LEU A 64 -3.45 -3.67 -7.47
CA LEU A 64 -3.79 -5.08 -7.24
C LEU A 64 -3.52 -5.95 -8.48
N ARG A 65 -3.83 -5.45 -9.67
CA ARG A 65 -3.51 -6.12 -10.92
C ARG A 65 -1.99 -6.31 -11.08
N ARG A 66 -1.22 -5.26 -10.79
CA ARG A 66 0.25 -5.30 -10.74
C ARG A 66 0.76 -6.25 -9.65
N CYS A 67 0.15 -6.27 -8.46
CA CYS A 67 0.48 -7.18 -7.36
C CYS A 67 0.32 -8.62 -7.78
N LEU A 68 -0.78 -8.96 -8.46
CA LEU A 68 -1.05 -10.32 -8.92
C LEU A 68 -0.09 -10.73 -10.05
N ALA A 69 0.25 -9.80 -10.95
CA ALA A 69 1.16 -10.08 -12.07
C ALA A 69 2.64 -10.17 -11.66
N THR A 70 3.09 -9.29 -10.76
CA THR A 70 4.51 -9.13 -10.39
C THR A 70 4.85 -9.62 -9.00
N GLY A 71 3.87 -9.76 -8.10
CA GLY A 71 4.06 -10.03 -6.68
C GLY A 71 4.47 -8.81 -5.84
N GLN A 72 4.57 -7.62 -6.44
CA GLN A 72 4.93 -6.40 -5.73
C GLN A 72 3.74 -5.91 -4.89
N VAL A 73 3.96 -5.62 -3.60
CA VAL A 73 2.92 -5.26 -2.63
C VAL A 73 3.07 -3.84 -2.06
N VAL A 74 4.15 -3.15 -2.41
CA VAL A 74 4.39 -1.75 -2.02
C VAL A 74 4.76 -0.97 -3.27
N PHE A 75 4.07 0.14 -3.49
CA PHE A 75 4.33 1.04 -4.61
C PHE A 75 4.74 2.40 -4.08
N HIS A 76 5.66 3.04 -4.80
CA HIS A 76 6.15 4.37 -4.45
C HIS A 76 5.84 5.43 -5.51
N GLU A 77 4.97 5.08 -6.46
CA GLU A 77 4.57 5.88 -7.60
C GLU A 77 3.07 5.69 -7.85
N ILE A 78 2.41 6.69 -8.44
CA ILE A 78 1.00 6.58 -8.83
C ILE A 78 0.93 5.83 -10.17
N ILE A 79 0.21 4.71 -10.20
CA ILE A 79 -0.06 3.96 -11.43
C ILE A 79 -1.45 4.34 -11.92
N GLU A 80 -1.52 4.89 -13.13
CA GLU A 80 -2.73 5.18 -13.89
C GLU A 80 -2.71 4.24 -15.12
N ASP A 81 -3.35 3.06 -15.05
CA ASP A 81 -3.50 2.10 -16.17
C ASP A 81 -4.98 1.93 -16.50
#